data_AF-A0A093RFA2-F1
#
_entry.id   AF-A0A093RFA2-F1
#
_cell.length_a   1.000
_cell.length_b   1.000
_cell.length_c   1.000
_cell.angle_alpha   90.00
_cell.angle_beta   90.00
_cell.angle_gamma   90.00
#
_symmetry.space_group_name_H-M   'P 1'
#
loop_
_entity.id
_entity.type
_entity.pdbx_description
1 polymer ?
#
loop_
_entity_poly.entity_id
_entity_poly.type
_entity_poly.pdbx_seq_one_letter_code
_entity_poly.pdbx_strand_id
1 'polypeptide(L)'
;YDRLLRIRALRWEYGSVLPNTIQFHMSAEEVEWFNRYKKSLATYMRSVGGEEGLDLTQDIKPPKSLYIEVRCLRDYGELEIDDGTTVLLKKNSQHFLPRWKCEQLIRQGVLEHILS
;
A
#
# COMPACT_ATOMS: atom_id res chain seq x y z
N TYR A 1 -25.72 -1.21 5.31
CA TYR A 1 -25.07 -0.10 4.56
C TYR A 1 -23.72 0.28 5.17
N ASP A 2 -23.66 0.59 6.48
CA ASP A 2 -22.41 0.97 7.18
C ASP A 2 -21.23 0.01 6.97
N ARG A 3 -21.48 -1.30 7.04
CA ARG A 3 -20.45 -2.33 6.89
C ARG A 3 -19.73 -2.29 5.54
N LEU A 4 -20.46 -2.11 4.44
CA LEU A 4 -19.86 -2.00 3.10
C LEU A 4 -19.05 -0.70 2.93
N LEU A 5 -19.46 0.39 3.58
CA LEU A 5 -18.68 1.64 3.58
C LEU A 5 -17.33 1.45 4.28
N ARG A 6 -17.30 0.73 5.40
CA ARG A 6 -16.06 0.37 6.10
C ARG A 6 -15.17 -0.54 5.25
N ILE A 7 -15.75 -1.58 4.63
CA ILE A 7 -15.00 -2.48 3.74
C ILE A 7 -14.41 -1.72 2.54
N ARG A 8 -15.14 -0.74 2.00
CA ARG A 8 -14.62 0.15 0.95
C ARG A 8 -13.42 0.95 1.45
N ALA A 9 -13.51 1.54 2.64
CA ALA A 9 -12.42 2.34 3.23
C ALA A 9 -11.13 1.53 3.40
N LEU A 10 -11.23 0.24 3.76
CA LEU A 10 -10.08 -0.66 3.87
C LEU A 10 -9.24 -0.73 2.58
N ARG A 11 -9.85 -0.64 1.39
CA ARG A 11 -9.10 -0.63 0.12
C ARG A 11 -8.20 0.60 0.00
N TRP A 12 -8.64 1.73 0.53
CA TRP A 12 -7.91 3.01 0.47
C TRP A 12 -6.87 3.12 1.58
N GLU A 13 -7.10 2.47 2.72
CA GLU A 13 -6.19 2.46 3.87
C GLU A 13 -5.06 1.43 3.72
N TYR A 14 -5.39 0.16 3.45
CA TYR A 14 -4.43 -0.96 3.43
C TYR A 14 -3.95 -1.38 2.03
N GLY A 15 -4.72 -1.04 1.00
CA GLY A 15 -4.43 -1.43 -0.38
C GLY A 15 -5.24 -2.64 -0.87
N SER A 16 -4.73 -3.29 -1.93
CA SER A 16 -5.41 -4.40 -2.63
C SER A 16 -5.39 -5.73 -1.86
N VAL A 17 -4.48 -5.85 -0.89
CA VAL A 17 -4.29 -7.02 -0.03
C VAL A 17 -4.56 -6.60 1.41
N LEU A 18 -5.54 -7.25 2.04
CA LEU A 18 -5.88 -7.00 3.44
C LEU A 18 -5.17 -8.00 4.35
N PRO A 19 -4.76 -7.61 5.57
CA PRO A 19 -4.30 -8.55 6.59
C PRO A 19 -5.32 -9.66 6.88
N ASN A 20 -4.85 -10.87 7.18
CA ASN A 20 -5.72 -12.01 7.52
C ASN A 20 -6.63 -11.72 8.73
N THR A 21 -6.16 -10.92 9.68
CA THR A 21 -6.95 -10.49 10.84
C THR A 21 -8.20 -9.71 10.45
N ILE A 22 -8.16 -8.96 9.35
CA ILE A 22 -9.31 -8.23 8.82
C ILE A 22 -10.21 -9.19 8.02
N GLN A 23 -9.62 -9.99 7.14
CA GLN A 23 -10.36 -10.93 6.30
C GLN A 23 -11.14 -11.96 7.11
N PHE A 24 -10.61 -12.39 8.26
CA PHE A 24 -11.27 -13.32 9.18
C PHE A 24 -12.64 -12.82 9.66
N HIS A 25 -12.82 -11.51 9.74
CA HIS A 25 -14.07 -10.90 10.18
C HIS A 25 -15.02 -10.57 9.03
N MET A 26 -14.73 -10.94 7.78
CA MET A 26 -15.56 -10.70 6.61
C MET A 26 -16.35 -11.95 6.22
N SER A 27 -17.60 -11.79 5.78
CA SER A 27 -18.33 -12.91 5.17
C SER A 27 -17.80 -13.22 3.76
N ALA A 28 -18.15 -14.39 3.22
CA ALA A 28 -17.74 -14.78 1.87
C ALA A 28 -18.23 -13.78 0.80
N GLU A 29 -19.45 -13.28 0.95
CA GLU A 29 -20.08 -12.30 0.05
C GLU A 29 -19.37 -10.94 0.11
N GLU A 30 -18.86 -10.58 1.29
CA GLU A 30 -18.11 -9.34 1.49
C GLU A 30 -16.71 -9.39 0.90
N VAL A 31 -16.05 -10.54 1.02
CA VAL A 31 -14.77 -10.80 0.35
C VAL A 31 -14.97 -10.73 -1.16
N GLU A 32 -16.03 -11.35 -1.68
CA GLU A 32 -16.36 -11.28 -3.11
C GLU A 32 -16.66 -9.84 -3.55
N TRP A 33 -17.44 -9.09 -2.76
CA TRP A 33 -17.72 -7.68 -3.01
C TRP A 33 -16.44 -6.84 -3.04
N PHE A 34 -15.53 -7.04 -2.08
CA PHE A 34 -14.24 -6.35 -2.03
C PHE A 34 -13.38 -6.68 -3.26
N ASN A 35 -13.37 -7.94 -3.69
CA ASN A 35 -12.68 -8.38 -4.90
C ASN A 35 -13.23 -7.74 -6.18
N ARG A 36 -14.56 -7.59 -6.29
CA ARG A 36 -15.18 -6.84 -7.39
C ARG A 36 -14.81 -5.36 -7.33
N TYR A 37 -14.93 -4.74 -6.16
CA TYR A 37 -14.60 -3.33 -5.96
C TYR A 37 -13.14 -3.01 -6.31
N LYS A 38 -12.18 -3.79 -5.79
CA LYS A 38 -10.75 -3.56 -6.07
C LYS A 38 -10.43 -3.73 -7.56
N LYS A 39 -11.11 -4.64 -8.27
CA LYS A 39 -10.97 -4.81 -9.72
C LYS A 39 -11.51 -3.61 -10.48
N SER A 40 -12.71 -3.14 -10.15
CA SER A 40 -13.29 -1.94 -10.77
C SER A 40 -12.43 -0.70 -10.55
N LEU A 41 -11.90 -0.52 -9.34
CA LEU A 41 -11.00 0.60 -9.03
C LEU A 41 -9.69 0.50 -9.82
N ALA A 42 -9.09 -0.70 -9.93
CA ALA A 42 -7.88 -0.90 -10.74
C ALA A 42 -8.13 -0.63 -12.25
N THR A 43 -9.29 -1.02 -12.78
CA THR A 43 -9.69 -0.66 -14.15
C THR A 43 -9.79 0.85 -14.32
N TYR A 44 -10.38 1.55 -13.35
CA TYR A 44 -10.49 3.00 -13.39
C TYR A 44 -9.12 3.69 -13.34
N MET A 45 -8.23 3.28 -12.42
CA MET A 45 -6.85 3.79 -12.33
C MET A 45 -6.09 3.66 -13.64
N ARG A 46 -6.28 2.57 -14.40
CA ARG A 46 -5.66 2.42 -15.73
C ARG A 46 -6.27 3.31 -16.80
N SER A 47 -7.52 3.73 -16.63
CA SER A 47 -8.23 4.57 -17.62
C SER A 47 -7.95 6.06 -17.47
N VAL A 48 -7.38 6.48 -16.34
CA VAL A 48 -6.99 7.87 -16.05
C VAL A 48 -5.47 7.96 -16.04
N GLY A 49 -4.88 9.13 -16.32
CA GLY A 49 -3.41 9.30 -16.26
C GLY A 49 -2.65 8.96 -17.55
N GLY A 50 -3.35 8.78 -18.69
CA GLY A 50 -2.70 8.52 -19.97
C GLY A 50 -2.28 7.06 -20.14
N GLU A 51 -1.16 6.79 -20.83
CA GLU A 51 -0.71 5.44 -21.17
C GLU A 51 -0.24 4.62 -19.95
N GLU A 52 0.28 5.29 -18.90
CA GLU A 52 0.82 4.63 -17.71
C GLU A 52 -0.23 4.39 -16.61
N GLY A 53 -1.42 4.99 -16.74
CA GLY A 53 -2.41 5.00 -15.67
C GLY A 53 -2.09 5.99 -14.55
N LEU A 54 -2.94 6.06 -13.53
CA LEU A 54 -2.70 6.82 -12.31
C LEU A 54 -3.19 6.04 -11.09
N ASP A 55 -2.27 5.69 -10.17
CA ASP A 55 -2.63 5.09 -8.90
C ASP A 55 -3.18 6.14 -7.93
N LEU A 56 -4.51 6.27 -7.93
CA LEU A 56 -5.26 7.18 -7.06
C LEU A 56 -5.10 6.87 -5.56
N THR A 57 -4.54 5.71 -5.21
CA THR A 57 -4.34 5.33 -3.82
C THR A 57 -3.01 5.83 -3.27
N GLN A 58 -2.12 6.41 -4.07
CA GLN A 58 -0.86 7.02 -3.59
C GLN A 58 -1.03 8.52 -3.30
N ASP A 59 0.00 9.13 -2.69
CA ASP A 59 0.14 10.59 -2.57
C ASP A 59 -1.01 11.33 -1.85
N ILE A 60 -1.65 10.67 -0.87
CA ILE A 60 -2.75 11.24 -0.07
C ILE A 60 -2.30 12.49 0.72
N LYS A 61 -1.00 12.63 0.95
CA LYS A 61 -0.38 13.78 1.63
C LYS A 61 0.64 14.42 0.68
N PRO A 62 0.73 15.76 0.64
CA PRO A 62 1.75 16.43 -0.16
C PRO A 62 3.16 15.91 0.17
N PRO A 63 3.96 15.53 -0.84
CA PRO A 63 5.31 15.04 -0.60
C PRO A 63 6.20 16.18 -0.11
N LYS A 64 6.91 15.95 1.00
CA LYS A 64 7.89 16.90 1.56
C LYS A 64 9.31 16.67 1.01
N SER A 65 9.60 15.45 0.57
CA SER A 65 10.92 15.01 0.11
C SER A 65 10.77 13.81 -0.83
N LEU A 66 11.67 13.69 -1.81
CA LEU A 66 11.70 12.59 -2.77
C LEU A 66 12.16 11.27 -2.14
N TYR A 67 13.08 11.35 -1.17
CA TYR A 67 13.59 10.23 -0.40
C TYR A 67 13.24 10.42 1.08
N ILE A 68 13.09 9.31 1.79
CA ILE A 68 12.81 9.30 3.22
C ILE A 68 13.63 8.23 3.92
N GLU A 69 13.90 8.45 5.20
CA GLU A 69 14.50 7.44 6.06
C GLU A 69 13.40 6.60 6.71
N VAL A 70 13.52 5.29 6.60
CA VAL A 70 12.51 4.33 7.08
C VAL A 70 13.14 3.25 7.93
N ARG A 71 12.41 2.79 8.95
CA ARG A 71 12.76 1.63 9.77
C ARG A 71 11.84 0.47 9.45
N CYS A 72 12.40 -0.73 9.31
CA CYS A 72 11.62 -1.96 9.16
C CYS A 72 11.06 -2.42 10.52
N LEU A 73 9.75 -2.63 10.59
CA LEU A 73 9.07 -3.11 11.81
C LEU A 73 9.04 -4.65 11.90
N ARG A 74 9.20 -5.33 10.76
CA ARG A 74 9.23 -6.79 10.63
C ARG A 74 10.08 -7.20 9.42
N ASP A 75 10.47 -8.46 9.37
CA ASP A 75 11.11 -9.04 8.19
C ASP A 75 10.11 -9.04 7.02
N TYR A 76 10.54 -8.53 5.88
CA TYR A 76 9.74 -8.45 4.65
C TYR A 76 10.41 -9.19 3.49
N GLY A 77 11.74 -9.31 3.50
CA GLY A 77 12.51 -9.92 2.43
C GLY A 77 13.07 -8.86 1.49
N GLU A 78 13.15 -9.20 0.20
CA GLU A 78 13.76 -8.36 -0.82
C GLU A 78 12.76 -7.36 -1.41
N LEU A 79 13.18 -6.09 -1.48
CA LEU A 79 12.46 -5.01 -2.15
C LEU A 79 13.27 -4.57 -3.37
N GLU A 80 12.70 -4.75 -4.56
CA GLU A 80 13.28 -4.28 -5.82
C GLU A 80 12.83 -2.85 -6.12
N ILE A 81 13.77 -1.98 -6.44
CA ILE A 81 13.58 -0.61 -6.91
C ILE A 81 13.66 -0.60 -8.45
N ASP A 82 13.08 0.41 -9.10
CA ASP A 82 12.96 0.46 -10.57
C ASP A 82 14.29 0.46 -11.34
N ASP A 83 15.39 0.79 -10.67
CA ASP A 83 16.74 0.69 -11.24
C ASP A 83 17.33 -0.74 -11.17
N GLY A 84 16.55 -1.71 -10.70
CA GLY A 84 16.95 -3.10 -10.48
C GLY A 84 17.72 -3.32 -9.18
N THR A 85 17.87 -2.30 -8.33
CA THR A 85 18.52 -2.45 -7.02
C THR A 85 17.61 -3.19 -6.06
N THR A 86 18.12 -4.26 -5.46
CA THR A 86 17.40 -5.04 -4.45
C THR A 86 17.89 -4.71 -3.05
N VAL A 87 16.96 -4.35 -2.16
CA VAL A 87 17.24 -4.01 -0.75
C VAL A 87 16.62 -5.05 0.16
N LEU A 88 17.42 -5.62 1.06
CA LEU A 88 16.95 -6.60 2.03
C LEU A 88 16.37 -5.90 3.28
N LEU A 89 15.05 -6.01 3.45
CA LEU A 89 14.30 -5.44 4.56
C LEU A 89 14.20 -6.44 5.73
N LYS A 90 15.13 -6.32 6.68
CA LYS A 90 15.12 -7.05 7.97
C LYS A 90 14.57 -6.20 9.10
N LYS A 91 13.90 -6.81 10.07
CA LYS A 91 13.39 -6.14 11.27
C LYS A 91 14.47 -5.26 11.92
N ASN A 92 14.09 -4.04 12.30
CA ASN A 92 14.92 -2.99 12.89
C ASN A 92 16.02 -2.40 11.99
N SER A 93 16.20 -2.87 10.75
CA SER A 93 17.09 -2.21 9.79
C SER A 93 16.50 -0.87 9.32
N GLN A 94 17.39 0.08 9.00
CA GLN A 94 17.02 1.41 8.51
C GLN A 94 17.56 1.60 7.09
N HIS A 95 16.78 2.27 6.24
CA HIS A 95 17.11 2.48 4.83
C HIS A 95 16.69 3.88 4.40
N PHE A 96 17.44 4.45 3.47
CA PHE A 96 17.09 5.71 2.82
C PHE A 96 16.60 5.41 1.40
N LEU A 97 15.29 5.49 1.19
CA LEU A 97 14.62 4.97 0.00
C LEU A 97 13.70 6.02 -0.64
N PRO A 98 13.38 5.88 -1.94
CA PRO A 98 12.39 6.73 -2.58
C PRO A 98 11.04 6.64 -1.85
N ARG A 99 10.44 7.79 -1.58
CA ARG A 99 9.19 7.91 -0.81
C ARG A 99 8.07 7.09 -1.43
N TRP A 100 7.88 7.22 -2.74
CA TRP A 100 6.81 6.57 -3.49
C TRP A 100 6.83 5.03 -3.33
N LYS A 101 8.01 4.43 -3.21
CA LYS A 101 8.16 2.98 -2.96
C LYS A 101 7.82 2.59 -1.51
N CYS A 102 8.03 3.50 -0.57
CA CYS A 102 7.82 3.25 0.85
C CYS A 102 6.36 3.42 1.28
N GLU A 103 5.58 4.29 0.61
CA GLU A 103 4.25 4.68 1.09
C GLU A 103 3.32 3.48 1.32
N GLN A 104 3.31 2.52 0.40
CA GLN A 104 2.50 1.32 0.51
C GLN A 104 2.94 0.45 1.70
N LEU A 105 4.24 0.24 1.86
CA LEU A 105 4.80 -0.57 2.94
C LEU A 105 4.60 0.08 4.31
N ILE A 106 4.61 1.41 4.38
CA ILE A 106 4.28 2.15 5.60
C ILE A 106 2.82 1.90 6.00
N ARG A 107 1.89 2.00 5.06
CA ARG A 107 0.46 1.75 5.34
C ARG A 107 0.17 0.30 5.74
N GLN A 108 0.94 -0.63 5.22
CA GLN A 108 0.87 -2.05 5.59
C GLN A 108 1.55 -2.36 6.94
N GLY A 109 2.15 -1.37 7.60
CA GLY A 109 2.88 -1.55 8.87
C GLY A 109 4.16 -2.36 8.72
N VAL A 110 4.75 -2.42 7.53
CA VAL A 110 6.06 -3.04 7.28
C VAL A 110 7.17 -2.05 7.61
N LEU A 111 6.99 -0.79 7.21
CA LEU A 111 7.94 0.30 7.42
C LEU A 111 7.34 1.37 8.33
N GLU A 112 8.22 2.10 9.03
CA GLU A 112 7.91 3.32 9.76
C GLU A 112 8.78 4.45 9.21
N HIS A 113 8.18 5.60 8.92
CA HIS A 113 8.91 6.80 8.51
C HIS A 113 9.55 7.46 9.74
N ILE A 114 10.88 7.60 9.72
CA ILE A 114 11.62 8.29 10.77
C ILE A 114 11.50 9.80 10.51
N LEU A 115 10.69 10.48 11.32
CA LEU A 115 10.59 11.94 11.29
C LEU A 115 11.79 12.52 12.05
N SER A 116 12.72 13.11 11.31
CA SER A 116 13.73 14.02 11.86
C SER A 116 13.17 15.43 12.02
#